data_AF-A0A316TMV8-F1
#
_entry.id   AF-A0A316TMV8-F1
#
_cell.length_a   1.000
_cell.length_b   1.000
_cell.length_c   1.000
_cell.angle_alpha   90.00
_cell.angle_beta   90.00
_cell.angle_gamma   90.00
#
_symmetry.space_group_name_H-M   'P 1'
#
loop_
_entity.id
_entity.type
_entity.pdbx_description
1 polymer ?
#
loop_
_entity_poly.entity_id
_entity_poly.type
_entity_poly.pdbx_seq_one_letter_code
_entity_poly.pdbx_strand_id
1 'polypeptide(L)'
;MTHTLTAKDSPMAETHEAHQHSYIANNNKDAYLKRLRRIEGQARGLQRMVEEEQYCIDILTQISAMTKALEAVALGLLDEHMAHCVVNAVAAGGEDAQIKLKEASDAIARLVRS
;
A
#
# COMPACT_ATOMS: atom_id res chain seq x y z
N MET A 1 10.08 16.96 -53.48
CA MET A 1 10.27 18.06 -52.51
C MET A 1 8.92 18.31 -51.84
N THR A 2 8.38 17.35 -51.08
CA THR A 2 8.61 17.18 -49.64
C THR A 2 8.81 18.50 -48.90
N HIS A 3 7.73 19.03 -48.31
CA HIS A 3 7.77 19.34 -46.89
C HIS A 3 6.36 19.24 -46.29
N THR A 4 6.20 18.19 -45.51
CA THR A 4 5.05 17.84 -44.68
C THR A 4 4.91 18.86 -43.55
N LEU A 5 3.69 19.34 -43.28
CA LEU A 5 3.34 20.05 -42.05
C LEU A 5 3.55 19.07 -40.88
N THR A 6 4.51 19.36 -40.01
CA THR A 6 4.71 18.63 -38.75
C THR A 6 3.73 19.15 -37.72
N ALA A 7 2.86 18.25 -37.25
CA ALA A 7 2.12 18.42 -36.01
C ALA A 7 3.13 18.62 -34.88
N LYS A 8 2.98 19.73 -34.14
CA LYS A 8 3.75 20.02 -32.94
C LYS A 8 3.14 19.21 -31.80
N ASP A 9 3.54 17.95 -31.69
CA ASP A 9 3.35 17.14 -30.50
C ASP A 9 4.06 17.86 -29.33
N SER A 10 3.28 18.52 -28.49
CA SER A 10 3.74 19.00 -27.20
C SER A 10 3.40 17.91 -26.18
N PRO A 11 4.38 17.40 -25.41
CA PRO A 11 4.14 16.33 -24.46
C PRO A 11 3.31 16.91 -23.32
N MET A 12 2.14 16.32 -23.07
CA MET A 12 1.42 16.57 -21.83
C MET A 12 2.30 16.06 -20.69
N ALA A 13 2.80 17.01 -19.91
CA ALA A 13 3.57 16.77 -18.71
C ALA A 13 2.73 15.91 -17.76
N GLU A 14 3.20 14.68 -17.52
CA GLU A 14 2.75 13.85 -16.41
C GLU A 14 3.09 14.60 -15.12
N THR A 15 2.08 15.19 -14.48
CA THR A 15 2.19 15.72 -13.12
C THR A 15 2.25 14.56 -12.15
N HIS A 16 3.42 13.96 -12.02
CA HIS A 16 3.77 13.17 -10.84
C HIS A 16 3.99 14.15 -9.68
N GLU A 17 2.91 14.61 -9.05
CA GLU A 17 3.00 15.14 -7.69
C GLU A 17 3.60 14.05 -6.82
N ALA A 18 4.79 14.34 -6.28
CA ALA A 18 5.56 13.41 -5.48
C ALA A 18 4.73 13.00 -4.26
N HIS A 19 4.09 11.82 -4.31
CA HIS A 19 3.56 11.16 -3.13
C HIS A 19 4.71 11.01 -2.13
N GLN A 20 4.73 11.90 -1.13
CA GLN A 20 5.76 11.93 -0.10
C GLN A 20 5.67 10.62 0.69
N HIS A 21 6.54 9.66 0.37
CA HIS A 21 6.49 8.30 0.92
C HIS A 21 6.81 8.30 2.42
N SER A 22 5.78 8.43 3.28
CA SER A 22 5.97 8.60 4.73
C SER A 22 6.66 7.40 5.40
N TYR A 23 6.48 6.17 4.88
CA TYR A 23 7.16 4.98 5.40
C TYR A 23 8.68 4.95 5.19
N ILE A 24 9.19 5.83 4.32
CA ILE A 24 10.63 6.03 4.12
C ILE A 24 11.16 7.06 5.13
N ALA A 25 10.33 8.02 5.56
CA ALA A 25 10.74 9.13 6.42
C ALA A 25 11.07 8.71 7.86
N ASN A 26 10.42 7.67 8.41
CA ASN A 26 10.68 7.18 9.78
C ASN A 26 11.66 6.01 9.87
N ASN A 27 12.39 5.66 8.80
CA ASN A 27 13.26 4.47 8.77
C ASN A 27 12.53 3.12 9.02
N ASN A 28 11.21 3.07 8.80
CA ASN A 28 10.39 1.86 9.01
C ASN A 28 10.39 0.91 7.81
N LYS A 29 10.98 1.32 6.68
CA LYS A 29 11.08 0.52 5.46
C LYS A 29 11.60 -0.90 5.73
N ASP A 30 12.69 -1.05 6.48
CA ASP A 30 13.28 -2.36 6.76
C ASP A 30 12.38 -3.24 7.62
N ALA A 31 11.61 -2.63 8.54
CA ALA A 31 10.63 -3.34 9.35
C ALA A 31 9.48 -3.88 8.49
N TYR A 32 8.94 -3.08 7.56
CA TYR A 32 7.92 -3.55 6.63
C TYR A 32 8.45 -4.63 5.68
N LEU A 33 9.65 -4.45 5.12
CA LEU A 33 10.28 -5.48 4.29
C LEU A 33 10.48 -6.79 5.05
N LYS A 34 10.87 -6.74 6.32
CA LYS A 34 10.99 -7.93 7.17
C LYS A 34 9.63 -8.63 7.39
N ARG A 35 8.56 -7.88 7.61
CA ARG A 35 7.19 -8.43 7.74
C ARG A 35 6.73 -9.06 6.43
N LEU A 36 6.91 -8.37 5.31
CA LEU A 36 6.53 -8.86 3.98
C LEU A 36 7.30 -10.14 3.59
N ARG A 37 8.60 -10.23 3.87
CA ARG A 37 9.39 -11.46 3.66
C ARG A 37 8.88 -12.64 4.50
N ARG A 38 8.37 -12.38 5.71
CA ARG A 38 7.73 -13.41 6.54
C ARG A 38 6.42 -13.91 5.93
N ILE A 39 5.59 -12.98 5.44
CA ILE A 39 4.32 -13.28 4.74
C ILE A 39 4.58 -14.11 3.48
N GLU A 40 5.61 -13.75 2.70
CA GLU A 40 6.06 -14.53 1.54
C GLU A 40 6.43 -15.98 1.92
N GLY A 41 7.10 -16.16 3.07
CA GLY A 41 7.37 -17.48 3.63
C GLY A 41 6.11 -18.26 4.02
N GLN A 42 5.08 -17.58 4.54
CA GLN A 42 3.77 -18.20 4.83
C GLN A 42 3.08 -18.65 3.55
N ALA A 43 3.10 -17.84 2.49
CA ALA A 43 2.53 -18.20 1.18
C ALA A 43 3.20 -19.46 0.61
N ARG A 44 4.54 -19.54 0.65
CA ARG A 44 5.27 -20.77 0.30
C ARG A 44 4.91 -21.95 1.19
N GLY A 45 4.65 -21.71 2.48
CA GLY A 45 4.17 -22.73 3.41
C GLY A 45 2.84 -23.31 2.98
N LEU A 46 1.86 -22.45 2.66
CA LEU A 46 0.55 -22.85 2.17
C LEU A 46 0.63 -23.68 0.89
N GLN A 47 1.50 -23.30 -0.06
CA GLN A 47 1.73 -24.08 -1.28
C GLN A 47 2.15 -25.52 -0.95
N ARG A 48 3.15 -25.69 -0.07
CA ARG A 48 3.59 -27.03 0.37
C ARG A 48 2.49 -27.82 1.07
N MET A 49 1.70 -27.17 1.93
CA MET A 49 0.59 -27.85 2.61
C MET A 49 -0.44 -28.40 1.62
N VAL A 50 -0.70 -27.68 0.53
CA VAL A 50 -1.59 -28.14 -0.54
C VAL A 50 -0.96 -29.27 -1.35
N GLU A 51 0.32 -29.14 -1.72
CA GLU A 51 1.08 -30.18 -2.44
C GLU A 51 1.15 -31.49 -1.64
N GLU A 52 1.24 -31.40 -0.32
CA GLU A 52 1.29 -32.53 0.61
C GLU A 52 -0.11 -33.04 1.03
N GLU A 53 -1.18 -32.50 0.44
CA GLU A 53 -2.58 -32.88 0.73
C GLU A 53 -2.92 -32.80 2.24
N GLN A 54 -2.40 -31.79 2.94
CA GLN A 54 -2.63 -31.61 4.37
C GLN A 54 -4.10 -31.31 4.70
N TYR A 55 -4.45 -31.52 5.97
CA TYR A 55 -5.82 -31.35 6.45
C TYR A 55 -6.32 -29.91 6.24
N CYS A 56 -7.53 -29.78 5.67
CA CYS A 56 -8.08 -28.50 5.26
C CYS A 56 -8.16 -27.47 6.41
N ILE A 57 -8.41 -27.92 7.65
CA ILE A 57 -8.50 -27.00 8.81
C ILE A 57 -7.14 -26.39 9.16
N ASP A 58 -6.04 -27.12 8.95
CA ASP A 58 -4.70 -26.61 9.20
C ASP A 58 -4.32 -25.58 8.13
N ILE A 59 -4.68 -25.83 6.87
CA ILE A 59 -4.51 -24.88 5.76
C ILE A 59 -5.30 -23.59 6.05
N LEU A 60 -6.58 -23.70 6.43
CA LEU A 60 -7.41 -22.55 6.79
C LEU A 60 -6.85 -21.77 7.99
N THR A 61 -6.24 -22.46 8.95
CA THR A 61 -5.55 -21.84 10.08
C THR A 61 -4.34 -21.03 9.61
N GLN A 62 -3.53 -21.56 8.70
CA GLN A 62 -2.38 -20.84 8.13
C GLN A 62 -2.80 -19.67 7.24
N ILE A 63 -3.88 -19.82 6.46
CA ILE A 63 -4.48 -18.71 5.70
C ILE A 63 -4.87 -17.59 6.66
N SER A 64 -5.59 -17.90 7.75
CA SER A 64 -5.98 -16.92 8.76
C SER A 64 -4.78 -16.23 9.41
N ALA A 65 -3.69 -16.96 9.65
CA ALA A 65 -2.45 -16.40 10.18
C ALA A 65 -1.75 -15.46 9.19
N MET A 66 -1.80 -15.76 7.88
CA MET A 66 -1.25 -14.91 6.82
C MET A 66 -2.09 -13.64 6.64
N THR A 67 -3.42 -13.74 6.66
CA THR A 67 -4.33 -12.59 6.59
C THR A 67 -4.07 -11.60 7.73
N LYS A 68 -3.98 -12.09 8.98
CA LYS A 68 -3.63 -11.25 10.14
C LYS A 68 -2.27 -10.55 10.01
N ALA A 69 -1.30 -11.22 9.39
CA ALA A 69 0.02 -10.63 9.15
C ALA A 69 -0.06 -9.49 8.10
N LEU A 70 -0.86 -9.66 7.05
CA LEU A 70 -1.14 -8.62 6.05
C LEU A 70 -1.89 -7.44 6.66
N GLU A 71 -2.94 -7.68 7.45
CA GLU A 71 -3.67 -6.65 8.19
C GLU A 71 -2.72 -5.83 9.09
N ALA A 72 -1.81 -6.48 9.80
CA ALA A 72 -0.83 -5.80 10.65
C ALA A 72 0.16 -4.93 9.85
N VAL A 73 0.45 -5.26 8.59
CA VAL A 73 1.24 -4.39 7.70
C VAL A 73 0.40 -3.21 7.23
N ALA A 74 -0.85 -3.45 6.80
CA ALA A 74 -1.76 -2.43 6.33
C ALA A 74 -2.05 -1.36 7.41
N LEU A 75 -2.32 -1.79 8.65
CA LEU A 75 -2.53 -0.90 9.78
C LEU A 75 -1.30 -0.06 10.10
N GLY A 76 -0.11 -0.65 10.09
CA GLY A 76 1.13 0.11 10.30
C GLY A 76 1.34 1.21 9.26
N LEU A 77 1.13 0.89 7.97
CA LEU A 77 1.25 1.87 6.89
C LEU A 77 0.20 3.00 7.01
N LEU A 78 -1.02 2.65 7.43
CA LEU A 78 -2.07 3.62 7.69
C LEU A 78 -1.71 4.55 8.85
N ASP A 79 -1.26 4.02 9.98
CA ASP A 79 -0.85 4.82 11.15
C ASP A 79 0.22 5.85 10.77
N GLU A 80 1.17 5.44 9.94
CA GLU A 80 2.24 6.30 9.44
C GLU A 80 1.76 7.35 8.42
N HIS A 81 0.74 7.01 7.62
CA HIS A 81 0.08 7.98 6.74
C HIS A 81 -0.71 9.02 7.54
N MET A 82 -1.42 8.59 8.59
CA MET A 82 -2.15 9.48 9.50
C MET A 82 -1.20 10.42 10.23
N ALA A 83 -0.11 9.90 10.79
CA ALA A 83 0.83 10.68 11.59
C ALA A 83 1.60 11.77 10.81
N HIS A 84 1.81 11.56 9.51
CA HIS A 84 2.62 12.47 8.69
C HIS A 84 1.80 13.22 7.65
N CYS A 85 1.14 12.51 6.75
CA CYS A 85 0.47 13.14 5.62
C CYS A 85 -0.79 13.88 6.07
N VAL A 86 -1.62 13.24 6.91
CA VAL A 86 -2.89 13.84 7.35
C VAL A 86 -2.64 14.94 8.38
N VAL A 87 -1.79 14.72 9.39
CA VAL A 87 -1.47 15.76 10.38
C VAL A 87 -0.88 17.02 9.73
N ASN A 88 0.06 16.87 8.80
CA ASN A 88 0.66 18.02 8.12
C ASN A 88 -0.36 18.74 7.22
N ALA A 89 -1.21 18.00 6.49
CA ALA A 89 -2.25 18.60 5.66
C ALA A 89 -3.29 19.34 6.50
N VAL A 90 -3.72 18.77 7.63
CA VAL A 90 -4.64 19.44 8.57
C VAL A 90 -4.02 20.70 9.17
N ALA A 91 -2.73 20.67 9.51
CA ALA A 91 -2.01 21.85 10.01
C ALA A 91 -1.87 22.96 8.94
N ALA A 92 -1.71 22.59 7.67
CA ALA A 92 -1.68 23.54 6.54
C ALA A 92 -3.07 24.11 6.22
N GLY A 93 -4.14 23.34 6.48
CA GLY A 93 -5.53 23.73 6.25
C GLY A 93 -5.94 23.71 4.77
N GLY A 94 -7.16 24.17 4.49
CA GLY A 94 -7.67 24.30 3.12
C GLY A 94 -8.15 22.98 2.48
N GLU A 95 -8.18 22.97 1.15
CA GLU A 95 -8.71 21.86 0.34
C GLU A 95 -7.84 20.59 0.44
N ASP A 96 -6.52 20.76 0.54
CA ASP A 96 -5.56 19.67 0.70
C ASP A 96 -5.82 18.82 1.96
N ALA A 97 -6.22 19.46 3.06
CA ALA A 97 -6.61 18.77 4.29
C ALA A 97 -7.79 17.82 4.05
N GLN A 98 -8.79 18.28 3.30
CA GLN A 98 -10.00 17.48 3.01
C GLN A 98 -9.71 16.33 2.06
N ILE A 99 -8.85 16.56 1.06
CA ILE A 99 -8.41 15.50 0.12
C ILE A 99 -7.68 14.40 0.89
N LYS A 100 -6.69 14.74 1.73
CA LYS A 100 -5.92 13.75 2.49
C LYS A 100 -6.75 13.01 3.54
N LEU A 101 -7.71 13.68 4.19
CA LEU A 101 -8.64 13.03 5.10
C LEU A 101 -9.56 12.04 4.38
N LYS A 102 -10.02 12.39 3.17
CA LYS A 102 -10.82 11.50 2.34
C LYS A 102 -10.03 10.28 1.86
N GLU A 103 -8.80 10.47 1.38
CA GLU A 103 -7.89 9.37 0.99
C GLU A 103 -7.73 8.35 2.12
N ALA A 104 -7.44 8.82 3.34
CA ALA A 104 -7.27 7.98 4.51
C ALA A 104 -8.58 7.23 4.89
N SER A 105 -9.71 7.94 4.87
CA SER A 105 -11.03 7.35 5.17
C SER A 105 -11.40 6.26 4.16
N ASP A 106 -11.14 6.49 2.86
CA ASP A 106 -11.41 5.52 1.81
C ASP A 106 -10.48 4.30 1.92
N ALA A 107 -9.22 4.49 2.35
CA ALA A 107 -8.29 3.39 2.62
C ALA A 107 -8.74 2.52 3.81
N ILE A 108 -9.15 3.13 4.92
CA ILE A 108 -9.73 2.43 6.08
C ILE A 108 -10.96 1.63 5.66
N ALA A 109 -11.85 2.25 4.88
CA ALA A 109 -13.08 1.60 4.46
C ALA A 109 -12.81 0.34 3.61
N ARG A 110 -11.74 0.32 2.81
CA ARG A 110 -11.32 -0.89 2.07
C ARG A 110 -10.79 -1.97 3.02
N LEU A 111 -9.99 -1.59 4.02
CA LEU A 111 -9.39 -2.52 4.98
C LEU A 111 -10.43 -3.18 5.91
N VAL A 112 -11.50 -2.48 6.27
CA VAL A 112 -12.58 -3.04 7.12
C VAL A 112 -13.49 -4.01 6.35
N ARG A 113 -13.51 -3.92 5.02
CA ARG A 113 -14.37 -4.76 4.16
C ARG A 113 -13.68 -6.03 3.63
N SER A 114 -12.38 -6.19 3.85
CA SER A 114 -11.61 -7.39 3.49
C SER A 114 -11.74 -8.47 4.55
#